data_AF-A0A1T5GA96-F1
#
_entry.id   AF-A0A1T5GA96-F1
#
_cell.length_a   1.000
_cell.length_b   1.000
_cell.length_c   1.000
_cell.angle_alpha   90.00
_cell.angle_beta   90.00
_cell.angle_gamma   90.00
#
_symmetry.space_group_name_H-M   'P 1'
#
loop_
_entity.id
_entity.type
_entity.pdbx_description
1 polymer ?
#
loop_
_entity_poly.entity_id
_entity_poly.type
_entity_poly.pdbx_seq_one_letter_code
_entity_poly.pdbx_strand_id
1 'polypeptide(L)'
;MTATNPSFEPLLGQVIIRAGDKIALEDDRANSLLQKSLSELAQDRIHDTRSIPVPGRDDNPAFIIHVLPIRRQARDIFSRAQAMLVVTTSDRSLRIEASLLCELYDLTRTEAAVANRLLEGLSINEIVAERGVKRETVRTQVKQVLAKTGCQSQADFIRRLASLAM
;
A
#
# COMPACT_ATOMS: atom_id res chain seq x y z
N MET A 1 -11.34 1.34 23.00
CA MET A 1 -10.89 0.01 22.56
C MET A 1 -10.65 0.09 21.07
N THR A 2 -9.39 0.04 20.67
CA THR A 2 -8.99 0.05 19.25
C THR A 2 -8.92 -1.39 18.78
N ALA A 3 -9.67 -1.72 17.74
CA ALA A 3 -9.60 -3.02 17.07
C ALA A 3 -8.98 -2.83 15.68
N THR A 4 -8.04 -3.68 15.31
CA THR A 4 -7.36 -3.69 14.01
C THR A 4 -7.60 -5.02 13.31
N ASN A 5 -7.51 -5.02 11.98
CA ASN A 5 -7.52 -6.24 11.17
C ASN A 5 -6.09 -6.56 10.68
N PRO A 6 -5.83 -7.76 10.13
CA PRO A 6 -4.50 -8.13 9.63
C PRO A 6 -3.95 -7.18 8.54
N SER A 7 -4.84 -6.58 7.74
CA SER A 7 -4.46 -5.59 6.73
C SER A 7 -3.87 -4.30 7.32
N PHE A 8 -3.97 -4.09 8.63
CA PHE A 8 -3.41 -2.95 9.34
C PHE A 8 -1.96 -3.18 9.80
N GLU A 9 -1.50 -4.43 9.88
CA GLU A 9 -0.15 -4.77 10.38
C GLU A 9 0.99 -4.08 9.60
N PRO A 10 0.94 -3.96 8.25
CA PRO A 10 1.98 -3.26 7.50
C PRO A 10 2.10 -1.76 7.84
N LEU A 11 1.07 -1.18 8.46
CA LEU A 11 1.02 0.25 8.81
C LEU A 11 1.60 0.55 10.19
N LEU A 12 1.89 -0.48 11.02
CA LEU A 12 2.37 -0.31 12.39
C LEU A 12 3.75 0.38 12.49
N GLY A 13 4.48 0.51 11.38
CA GLY A 13 5.69 1.32 11.28
C GLY A 13 5.42 2.84 11.33
N GLN A 14 4.30 3.29 10.74
CA GLN A 14 3.93 4.72 10.67
C GLN A 14 2.74 5.08 11.58
N VAL A 15 2.01 4.08 12.09
CA VAL A 15 0.86 4.23 12.97
C VAL A 15 1.12 3.55 14.31
N ILE A 16 1.18 4.36 15.37
CA ILE A 16 1.52 3.90 16.73
C ILE A 16 0.24 3.78 17.55
N ILE A 17 -0.01 2.58 18.09
CA ILE A 17 -1.05 2.33 19.09
C ILE A 17 -0.43 2.52 20.48
N ARG A 18 -0.83 3.58 21.18
CA ARG A 18 -0.36 3.92 22.53
C ARG A 18 -1.32 3.39 23.61
N ALA A 19 -0.85 3.40 24.86
CA ALA A 19 -1.66 3.08 26.03
C ALA A 19 -2.99 3.86 26.04
N GLY A 20 -4.08 3.17 26.41
CA GLY A 20 -5.42 3.75 26.44
C GLY A 20 -6.07 3.92 25.06
N ASP A 21 -5.75 3.03 24.10
CA ASP A 21 -6.35 3.00 22.76
C ASP A 21 -6.09 4.26 21.90
N LYS A 22 -5.04 5.02 22.21
CA LYS A 22 -4.71 6.24 21.47
C LYS A 22 -3.91 5.90 20.22
N ILE A 23 -4.38 6.39 19.09
CA ILE A 23 -3.70 6.26 17.80
C ILE A 23 -2.88 7.52 17.57
N ALA A 24 -1.62 7.36 17.19
CA ALA A 24 -0.72 8.45 16.81
C ALA A 24 -0.03 8.13 15.48
N LEU A 25 0.37 9.16 14.76
CA LEU A 25 1.17 9.04 13.54
C LEU A 25 2.58 9.52 13.80
N GLU A 26 3.54 8.96 13.07
CA GLU A 26 4.93 9.41 13.15
C GLU A 26 5.12 10.82 12.58
N ASP A 27 4.40 11.16 11.49
CA ASP A 27 4.42 12.51 10.93
C ASP A 27 3.67 13.50 11.84
N ASP A 28 4.37 14.53 12.32
CA ASP A 28 3.84 15.50 13.28
C ASP A 28 2.62 16.27 12.75
N ARG A 29 2.63 16.61 11.46
CA ARG A 29 1.55 17.36 10.83
C ARG A 29 0.30 16.49 10.70
N ALA A 30 0.45 15.29 10.16
CA ALA A 30 -0.64 14.33 10.02
C ALA A 30 -1.18 13.91 11.40
N ASN A 31 -0.30 13.70 12.39
CA ASN A 31 -0.69 13.38 13.75
C ASN A 31 -1.53 14.50 14.37
N SER A 32 -1.12 15.77 14.20
CA SER A 32 -1.88 16.92 14.68
C SER A 32 -3.28 17.00 14.06
N LEU A 33 -3.40 16.73 12.76
CA LEU A 33 -4.68 16.67 12.05
C LEU A 33 -5.56 15.50 12.54
N LEU A 34 -4.95 14.35 12.83
CA LEU A 34 -5.64 13.17 13.39
C LEU A 34 -6.17 13.46 14.79
N GLN A 35 -5.32 13.96 15.69
CA GLN A 35 -5.73 14.30 17.06
C GLN A 35 -6.86 15.34 17.06
N LYS A 36 -6.76 16.37 16.20
CA LYS A 36 -7.83 17.37 16.03
C LYS A 36 -9.14 16.71 15.62
N SER A 37 -9.11 15.90 14.57
CA SER A 37 -10.31 15.21 14.05
C SER A 37 -10.95 14.29 15.09
N LEU A 38 -10.15 13.51 15.82
CA LEU A 38 -10.63 12.63 16.89
C LEU A 38 -11.22 13.43 18.07
N SER A 39 -10.61 14.55 18.43
CA SER A 39 -11.11 15.42 19.50
C SER A 39 -12.43 16.09 19.15
N GLU A 40 -12.60 16.52 17.90
CA GLU A 40 -13.83 17.13 17.40
C GLU A 40 -14.95 16.10 17.27
N LEU A 41 -14.63 14.84 16.93
CA LEU A 41 -15.58 13.72 16.95
C LEU A 41 -16.03 13.36 18.37
N ALA A 42 -15.11 13.34 19.34
CA ALA A 42 -15.46 13.09 20.74
C ALA A 42 -16.41 14.16 21.31
N GLN A 43 -16.34 15.38 20.77
CA GLN A 43 -17.21 16.50 21.11
C GLN A 43 -18.50 16.58 20.26
N ASP A 44 -18.75 15.59 19.40
CA ASP A 44 -19.92 15.53 18.49
C ASP A 44 -20.00 16.73 17.51
N ARG A 45 -18.83 17.29 17.14
CA ARG A 45 -18.72 18.49 16.28
C ARG A 45 -18.47 18.18 14.80
N ILE A 46 -18.19 16.92 14.47
CA ILE A 46 -17.99 16.44 13.11
C ILE A 46 -19.06 15.41 12.78
N HIS A 47 -19.72 15.58 11.64
CA HIS A 47 -20.65 14.61 11.08
C HIS A 47 -20.20 14.06 9.71
N ASP A 48 -19.08 14.55 9.17
CA ASP A 48 -18.55 14.18 7.86
C ASP A 48 -17.20 13.47 7.95
N THR A 49 -16.88 12.66 6.94
CA THR A 49 -15.59 11.98 6.84
C THR A 49 -14.44 12.99 6.71
N ARG A 50 -13.36 12.78 7.46
CA ARG A 50 -12.11 13.55 7.33
C ARG A 50 -11.02 12.69 6.71
N SER A 51 -10.32 13.19 5.71
CA SER A 51 -9.18 12.52 5.08
C SER A 51 -7.89 13.22 5.48
N ILE A 52 -6.92 12.45 5.97
CA ILE A 52 -5.64 12.93 6.45
C ILE A 52 -4.54 12.25 5.63
N PRO A 53 -3.86 12.97 4.74
CA PRO A 53 -2.71 12.41 4.03
C PRO A 53 -1.54 12.26 4.99
N VAL A 54 -0.89 11.10 4.95
CA VAL A 54 0.34 10.78 5.66
C VAL A 54 1.44 10.57 4.61
N PRO A 55 2.45 11.45 4.56
CA PRO A 55 3.55 11.29 3.62
C PRO A 55 4.32 10.00 3.92
N GLY A 56 4.80 9.33 2.87
CA GLY A 56 5.71 8.20 3.04
C GLY A 56 7.05 8.67 3.58
N ARG A 57 7.69 7.83 4.39
CA ARG A 57 8.99 8.11 5.01
C ARG A 57 9.86 6.85 5.00
N ASP A 58 11.11 7.01 4.58
CA ASP A 58 12.07 5.93 4.35
C ASP A 58 11.47 4.84 3.44
N ASP A 59 11.40 3.60 3.89
CA ASP A 59 10.82 2.46 3.16
C ASP A 59 9.28 2.34 3.32
N ASN A 60 8.64 3.23 4.08
CA ASN A 60 7.20 3.13 4.30
C ASN A 60 6.40 3.96 3.27
N PRO A 61 5.36 3.37 2.63
CA PRO A 61 4.59 4.04 1.58
C PRO A 61 3.72 5.16 2.16
N ALA A 62 3.41 6.15 1.32
CA ALA A 62 2.42 7.16 1.65
C ALA A 62 1.02 6.52 1.78
N PHE A 63 0.19 7.08 2.64
CA PHE A 63 -1.18 6.60 2.81
C PHE A 63 -2.12 7.72 3.24
N ILE A 64 -3.42 7.48 3.11
CA ILE A 64 -4.47 8.39 3.54
C ILE A 64 -5.27 7.68 4.63
N ILE A 65 -5.46 8.36 5.76
CA ILE A 65 -6.39 7.92 6.81
C ILE A 65 -7.70 8.66 6.62
N HIS A 66 -8.77 7.90 6.43
CA HIS A 66 -10.14 8.38 6.48
C HIS A 66 -10.69 8.13 7.89
N VAL A 67 -11.14 9.19 8.54
CA VAL A 67 -11.81 9.17 9.83
C VAL A 67 -13.32 9.28 9.57
N LEU A 68 -14.03 8.17 9.74
CA LEU A 68 -15.48 8.11 9.52
C LEU A 68 -16.21 8.18 10.88
N PRO A 69 -17.11 9.15 11.10
CA PRO A 69 -17.96 9.16 12.29
C PRO A 69 -18.94 7.98 12.26
N ILE A 70 -19.05 7.26 13.38
CA ILE A 70 -20.08 6.22 13.52
C ILE A 70 -21.40 6.90 13.93
N ARG A 71 -22.35 7.01 12.99
CA ARG A 71 -23.64 7.68 13.21
C ARG A 71 -24.55 6.84 14.12
N ARG A 72 -24.96 7.43 15.25
CA ARG A 72 -25.72 6.78 16.33
C ARG A 72 -27.20 6.56 16.01
N GLN A 73 -27.55 5.77 14.99
CA GLN A 73 -28.93 5.26 14.90
C GLN A 73 -29.14 4.00 15.78
N ALA A 74 -28.05 3.41 16.26
CA ALA A 74 -28.06 2.33 17.26
C ALA A 74 -27.23 2.77 18.48
N ARG A 75 -27.88 3.41 19.46
CA ARG A 75 -27.39 3.37 20.86
C ARG A 75 -27.67 1.98 21.43
N ASP A 76 -27.15 0.96 20.76
CA ASP A 76 -27.02 -0.33 21.39
C ASP A 76 -25.91 -0.19 22.43
N ILE A 77 -26.18 -0.72 23.62
CA ILE A 77 -25.56 -0.36 24.92
C ILE A 77 -24.07 -0.80 24.97
N PHE A 78 -23.55 -1.34 23.87
CA PHE A 78 -22.29 -2.04 23.75
C PHE A 78 -21.28 -1.45 22.74
N SER A 79 -21.62 -0.43 21.93
CA SER A 79 -20.61 0.18 21.03
C SER A 79 -19.98 1.45 21.63
N ARG A 80 -18.76 1.29 22.21
CA ARG A 80 -17.89 2.40 22.67
C ARG A 80 -17.10 3.06 21.53
N ALA A 81 -17.26 2.61 20.30
CA ALA A 81 -16.53 3.13 19.15
C ALA A 81 -17.16 4.44 18.66
N GLN A 82 -16.34 5.49 18.58
CA GLN A 82 -16.79 6.83 18.13
C GLN A 82 -16.44 7.10 16.67
N ALA A 83 -15.45 6.37 16.13
CA ALA A 83 -14.94 6.55 14.78
C ALA A 83 -14.48 5.21 14.20
N MET A 84 -14.58 5.08 12.88
CA MET A 84 -13.93 4.05 12.09
C MET A 84 -12.80 4.69 11.30
N LEU A 85 -11.61 4.10 11.37
CA LEU A 85 -10.47 4.53 10.54
C LEU A 85 -10.33 3.59 9.36
N VAL A 86 -10.34 4.15 8.15
CA VAL A 86 -10.06 3.42 6.91
C VAL A 86 -8.77 3.96 6.34
N VAL A 87 -7.81 3.08 6.08
CA VAL A 87 -6.52 3.46 5.50
C VAL A 87 -6.47 3.05 4.04
N THR A 88 -6.08 3.99 3.18
CA THR A 88 -5.79 3.74 1.77
C THR A 88 -4.31 3.99 1.52
N THR A 89 -3.56 2.93 1.23
CA THR A 89 -2.13 3.02 0.90
C THR A 89 -1.94 3.33 -0.58
N SER A 90 -0.89 4.06 -0.92
CA SER A 90 -0.48 4.26 -2.32
C SER A 90 0.17 3.03 -2.93
N ASP A 91 0.43 2.00 -2.11
CA ASP A 91 1.10 0.77 -2.48
C ASP A 91 0.14 -0.17 -3.19
N ARG A 92 -0.38 0.27 -4.34
CA ARG A 92 -0.83 -0.70 -5.34
C ARG A 92 0.44 -1.40 -5.83
N SER A 93 0.71 -2.59 -5.30
CA SER A 93 1.62 -3.50 -5.96
C SER A 93 1.03 -3.74 -7.34
N LEU A 94 1.69 -3.19 -8.37
CA LEU A 94 1.27 -3.39 -9.73
C LEU A 94 1.55 -4.85 -10.05
N ARG A 95 0.56 -5.72 -9.87
CA ARG A 95 0.71 -7.15 -10.10
C ARG A 95 -0.24 -7.60 -11.19
N ILE A 96 0.27 -8.42 -12.08
CA ILE A 96 -0.51 -9.06 -13.13
C ILE A 96 -0.39 -10.56 -12.94
N GLU A 97 -1.50 -11.27 -13.13
CA GLU A 97 -1.49 -12.72 -13.03
C GLU A 97 -0.42 -13.30 -13.96
N ALA A 98 0.42 -14.20 -13.44
CA ALA A 98 1.56 -14.71 -14.19
C ALA A 98 1.13 -15.50 -15.45
N SER A 99 -0.01 -16.21 -15.38
CA SER A 99 -0.66 -16.88 -16.51
C SER A 99 -0.98 -15.88 -17.63
N LEU A 100 -1.62 -14.77 -17.30
CA LEU A 100 -1.98 -13.72 -18.25
C LEU A 100 -0.74 -13.08 -18.90
N LEU A 101 0.31 -12.84 -18.12
CA LEU A 101 1.60 -12.36 -18.66
C LEU A 101 2.25 -13.36 -19.62
N CYS A 102 2.17 -14.65 -19.30
CA CYS A 102 2.64 -15.71 -20.19
C CYS A 102 1.84 -15.75 -21.49
N GLU A 103 0.51 -15.62 -21.43
CA GLU A 103 -0.37 -15.67 -22.60
C GLU A 103 -0.30 -14.43 -23.49
N LEU A 104 -0.20 -13.23 -22.90
CA LEU A 104 -0.17 -11.97 -23.67
C LEU A 104 1.17 -11.71 -24.37
N TYR A 105 2.27 -12.20 -23.80
CA TYR A 105 3.62 -11.81 -24.19
C TYR A 105 4.57 -13.01 -24.39
N ASP A 106 4.05 -14.23 -24.45
CA ASP A 106 4.84 -15.47 -24.58
C ASP A 106 5.97 -15.57 -23.54
N LEU A 107 5.72 -15.07 -22.33
CA LEU A 107 6.67 -15.16 -21.23
C LEU A 107 6.67 -16.59 -20.68
N THR A 108 7.86 -17.05 -20.27
CA THR A 108 8.00 -18.21 -19.41
C THR A 108 7.55 -17.85 -17.98
N ARG A 109 7.24 -18.86 -17.16
CA ARG A 109 6.90 -18.63 -15.74
C ARG A 109 7.98 -17.84 -15.00
N THR A 110 9.24 -18.10 -15.31
CA THR A 110 10.39 -17.41 -14.68
C THR A 110 10.46 -15.94 -15.09
N GLU A 111 10.23 -15.65 -16.38
CA GLU A 111 10.17 -14.28 -16.92
C GLU A 111 8.97 -13.51 -16.37
N ALA A 112 7.76 -14.10 -16.35
CA ALA A 112 6.57 -13.48 -15.78
C ALA A 112 6.76 -13.14 -14.29
N ALA A 113 7.46 -14.00 -13.56
CA ALA A 113 7.80 -13.74 -12.18
C ALA A 113 8.82 -12.58 -12.04
N VAL A 114 9.77 -12.42 -12.96
CA VAL A 114 10.68 -11.25 -12.98
C VAL A 114 9.91 -9.98 -13.36
N ALA A 115 9.04 -10.07 -14.37
CA ALA A 115 8.20 -8.98 -14.84
C ALA A 115 7.35 -8.39 -13.71
N ASN A 116 6.69 -9.22 -12.90
CA ASN A 116 5.93 -8.75 -11.73
C ASN A 116 6.80 -8.02 -10.69
N ARG A 117 8.03 -8.46 -10.44
CA ARG A 117 8.94 -7.76 -9.51
C ARG A 117 9.38 -6.40 -10.07
N LEU A 118 9.57 -6.30 -11.38
CA LEU A 118 9.81 -5.01 -12.03
C LEU A 118 8.59 -4.07 -11.90
N LEU A 119 7.36 -4.59 -12.00
CA LEU A 119 6.14 -3.82 -11.80
C LEU A 119 5.95 -3.38 -10.35
N GLU A 120 6.33 -4.23 -9.40
CA GLU A 120 6.43 -3.92 -7.97
C GLU A 120 7.54 -2.89 -7.65
N GLY A 121 8.31 -2.44 -8.65
CA GLY A 121 9.32 -1.39 -8.52
C GLY A 121 10.70 -1.87 -8.05
N LEU A 122 10.89 -3.18 -7.87
CA LEU A 122 12.16 -3.72 -7.41
C LEU A 122 13.28 -3.49 -8.43
N SER A 123 14.46 -3.16 -7.91
CA SER A 123 15.70 -3.11 -8.64
C SER A 123 16.25 -4.52 -8.91
N ILE A 124 17.15 -4.61 -9.89
CA ILE A 124 17.86 -5.86 -10.21
C ILE A 124 18.56 -6.45 -8.98
N ASN A 125 19.08 -5.61 -8.08
CA ASN A 125 19.79 -6.07 -6.88
C ASN A 125 18.84 -6.70 -5.87
N GLU A 126 17.66 -6.12 -5.69
CA GLU A 126 16.63 -6.66 -4.80
C GLU A 126 16.10 -7.99 -5.34
N ILE A 127 15.88 -8.08 -6.66
CA ILE A 127 15.48 -9.34 -7.31
C ILE A 127 16.55 -10.43 -7.16
N VAL A 128 17.83 -10.06 -7.22
CA VAL A 128 18.96 -10.98 -6.96
C VAL A 128 18.91 -11.48 -5.52
N ALA A 129 18.75 -10.58 -4.55
CA ALA A 129 18.71 -10.91 -3.14
C ALA A 129 17.51 -11.82 -2.81
N GLU A 130 16.33 -11.53 -3.37
CA GLU A 130 15.11 -12.29 -3.16
C GLU A 130 15.18 -13.71 -3.75
N ARG A 131 15.78 -13.86 -4.94
CA ARG A 131 15.81 -15.13 -5.68
C ARG A 131 17.06 -15.98 -5.45
N GLY A 132 18.11 -15.43 -4.85
CA GLY A 132 19.38 -16.13 -4.66
C GLY A 132 20.10 -16.51 -5.96
N VAL A 133 19.83 -15.80 -7.06
CA VAL A 133 20.45 -16.06 -8.38
C VAL A 133 21.52 -15.02 -8.71
N LYS A 134 22.42 -15.34 -9.64
CA LYS A 134 23.44 -14.39 -10.08
C LYS A 134 22.82 -13.17 -10.76
N ARG A 135 23.43 -12.00 -10.56
CA ARG A 135 23.01 -10.73 -11.18
C ARG A 135 22.91 -10.80 -12.71
N GLU A 136 23.81 -11.56 -13.34
CA GLU A 136 23.79 -11.73 -14.80
C GLU A 136 22.55 -12.51 -15.28
N THR A 137 22.08 -13.48 -14.48
CA THR A 137 20.85 -14.22 -14.77
C THR A 137 19.64 -13.29 -14.74
N VAL A 138 19.53 -12.44 -13.71
CA VAL A 138 18.43 -11.46 -13.61
C VAL A 138 18.51 -10.45 -14.75
N ARG A 139 19.70 -9.91 -15.07
CA ARG A 139 19.88 -9.01 -16.22
C ARG A 139 19.42 -9.62 -17.53
N THR A 140 19.76 -10.88 -17.76
CA THR A 140 19.35 -11.61 -18.98
C THR A 140 17.83 -11.77 -19.02
N GLN A 141 17.21 -12.18 -17.91
CA GLN A 141 15.75 -12.33 -17.80
C GLN A 141 15.03 -10.99 -18.00
N VAL A 142 15.51 -9.91 -17.40
CA VAL A 142 14.96 -8.55 -17.61
C VAL A 142 15.05 -8.15 -19.08
N LYS A 143 16.19 -8.40 -19.73
CA LYS A 143 16.35 -8.12 -21.17
C LYS A 143 15.36 -8.91 -22.02
N GLN A 144 15.13 -10.18 -21.70
CA GLN A 144 14.16 -11.02 -22.41
C GLN A 144 12.73 -10.54 -22.19
N VAL A 145 12.36 -10.17 -20.95
CA VAL A 145 11.05 -9.59 -20.63
C VAL A 145 10.81 -8.31 -21.44
N LEU A 146 11.77 -7.38 -21.44
CA LEU A 146 11.66 -6.13 -22.20
C LEU A 146 11.53 -6.38 -23.70
N ALA A 147 12.31 -7.32 -24.26
CA ALA A 147 12.24 -7.69 -25.66
C ALA A 147 10.87 -8.28 -26.04
N LYS A 148 10.35 -9.23 -25.25
CA LYS A 148 9.06 -9.90 -25.50
C LYS A 148 7.85 -8.99 -25.30
N THR A 149 7.98 -7.99 -24.43
CA THR A 149 6.93 -6.99 -24.19
C THR A 149 7.06 -5.76 -25.10
N GLY A 150 8.06 -5.72 -25.99
CA GLY A 150 8.31 -4.60 -26.90
C GLY A 150 8.71 -3.29 -26.18
N CYS A 151 9.20 -3.39 -24.94
CA CYS A 151 9.54 -2.24 -24.11
C CYS A 151 11.04 -1.90 -24.23
N GLN A 152 11.36 -0.60 -24.29
CA GLN A 152 12.75 -0.16 -24.47
C GLN A 152 13.52 0.02 -23.15
N SER A 153 12.79 0.12 -22.04
CA SER A 153 13.38 0.27 -20.70
C SER A 153 12.43 -0.29 -19.64
N GLN A 154 12.97 -0.53 -18.43
CA GLN A 154 12.15 -0.89 -17.26
C GLN A 154 11.07 0.16 -16.98
N ALA A 155 11.39 1.46 -17.13
CA ALA A 155 10.42 2.53 -16.94
C ALA A 155 9.29 2.49 -17.99
N ASP A 156 9.60 2.21 -19.26
CA ASP A 156 8.60 2.06 -20.32
C ASP A 156 7.71 0.84 -20.08
N PHE A 157 8.30 -0.28 -19.64
CA PHE A 157 7.58 -1.48 -19.25
C PHE A 157 6.59 -1.21 -18.11
N ILE A 158 7.03 -0.60 -17.01
CA ILE A 158 6.16 -0.25 -15.87
C ILE A 158 5.01 0.64 -16.34
N ARG A 159 5.32 1.70 -17.10
CA ARG A 159 4.30 2.64 -17.60
C ARG A 159 3.24 1.95 -18.45
N ARG A 160 3.63 1.04 -19.34
CA ARG A 160 2.72 0.35 -20.27
C ARG A 160 1.85 -0.70 -19.58
N LEU A 161 2.42 -1.43 -18.62
CA LEU A 161 1.71 -2.51 -17.95
C LEU A 161 0.97 -2.04 -16.69
N ALA A 162 1.24 -0.83 -16.17
CA ALA A 162 0.52 -0.27 -15.03
C ALA A 162 -1.01 -0.19 -15.25
N SER A 163 -1.48 -0.04 -16.49
CA SER A 163 -2.92 -0.06 -16.80
C SER A 163 -3.55 -1.46 -16.80
N LEU A 164 -2.73 -2.51 -16.89
CA LEU A 164 -3.16 -3.91 -16.85
C LEU A 164 -3.04 -4.53 -15.46
N ALA A 165 -2.31 -3.86 -14.55
CA ALA A 165 -2.19 -4.28 -13.16
C ALA A 165 -3.46 -3.94 -12.39
N MET A 166 -3.98 -4.90 -11.62
CA MET A 166 -5.22 -4.79 -10.85
C MET A 166 -4.98 -5.09 -9.38
#